data_AF-A0A1R3HGN7-F1
#
_entry.id   AF-A0A1R3HGN7-F1
#
_cell.length_a   1.000
_cell.length_b   1.000
_cell.length_c   1.000
_cell.angle_alpha   90.00
_cell.angle_beta   90.00
_cell.angle_gamma   90.00
#
_symmetry.space_group_name_H-M   'P 1'
#
loop_
_entity.id
_entity.type
_entity.pdbx_description
1 polymer ?
#
loop_
_entity_poly.entity_id
_entity_poly.type
_entity_poly.pdbx_seq_one_letter_code
_entity_poly.pdbx_strand_id
1 'polypeptide(L)'
;MLKETSLPHDPIFKGMYNVIHIDEKWFNLTKQSETYYLLPDEEDPLRTCTSKHFIGKVMFLVAIARPRFDAQGGTLETKSITKVDRDTMRTYLIGKVLPAIKEKWPREDLRSPIFIQQDNARPHIGKNDDAFCQAALKEGLDIQLTNQPPNSPDLNVLDLGFFSAIQSLHYQEAPRNIDELVAAIEKSFNDFPAGKSVILVEFVRRDVPPAQKVGLIAARTDRLRGQAAATAAKADKA
;
A
#
# COMPACT_ATOMS: atom_id res chain seq x y z
N MET A 1 -20.10 4.32 3.12
CA MET A 1 -21.18 5.29 2.80
C MET A 1 -22.51 4.57 2.67
N LEU A 2 -23.60 5.14 3.18
CA LEU A 2 -24.96 4.58 3.08
C LEU A 2 -25.68 5.11 1.84
N LYS A 3 -26.58 4.31 1.25
CA LYS A 3 -27.46 4.78 0.17
C LYS A 3 -28.43 5.79 0.75
N GLU A 4 -28.60 6.92 0.08
CA GLU A 4 -29.57 7.97 0.47
C GLU A 4 -31.01 7.44 0.48
N THR A 5 -31.28 6.39 -0.29
CA THR A 5 -32.58 5.72 -0.36
C THR A 5 -32.78 4.63 0.70
N SER A 6 -31.81 4.41 1.59
CA SER A 6 -31.93 3.38 2.62
C SER A 6 -32.81 3.84 3.78
N LEU A 7 -33.52 2.89 4.40
CA LEU A 7 -34.39 3.17 5.53
C LEU A 7 -33.54 3.52 6.77
N PRO A 8 -33.96 4.48 7.62
CA PRO A 8 -33.19 4.90 8.79
C PRO A 8 -32.83 3.78 9.78
N HIS A 9 -33.65 2.72 9.81
CA HIS A 9 -33.49 1.56 10.69
C HIS A 9 -32.97 0.31 9.96
N ASP A 10 -32.75 0.40 8.64
CA ASP A 10 -32.14 -0.66 7.83
C ASP A 10 -31.21 -0.04 6.78
N PRO A 11 -30.02 0.42 7.22
CA PRO A 11 -29.10 1.16 6.37
C PRO A 11 -28.41 0.23 5.37
N ILE A 12 -28.58 0.54 4.08
CA ILE A 12 -27.95 -0.21 2.98
C ILE A 12 -26.68 0.52 2.57
N PHE A 13 -25.54 -0.17 2.61
CA PHE A 13 -24.27 0.39 2.13
C PHE A 13 -24.30 0.65 0.62
N LYS A 14 -23.72 1.77 0.18
CA LYS A 14 -23.44 2.03 -1.24
C LYS A 14 -22.49 0.95 -1.74
N GLY A 15 -22.84 0.31 -2.85
CA GLY A 15 -22.04 -0.77 -3.42
C GLY A 15 -20.65 -0.34 -3.91
N MET A 16 -20.45 0.95 -4.20
CA MET A 16 -19.17 1.50 -4.70
C MET A 16 -18.65 0.78 -5.95
N TYR A 17 -19.58 0.25 -6.77
CA TYR A 17 -19.27 -0.47 -8.02
C TYR A 17 -18.68 0.42 -9.11
N ASN A 18 -18.83 1.73 -8.95
CA ASN A 18 -18.37 2.77 -9.85
C ASN A 18 -17.28 3.64 -9.22
N VAL A 19 -16.57 3.14 -8.20
CA VAL A 19 -15.49 3.89 -7.54
C VAL A 19 -14.17 3.16 -7.76
N ILE A 20 -13.17 3.92 -8.18
CA ILE A 20 -11.76 3.53 -8.29
C ILE A 20 -11.01 4.33 -7.24
N HIS A 21 -10.23 3.67 -6.41
CA HIS A 21 -9.41 4.29 -5.38
C HIS A 21 -7.97 4.36 -5.85
N ILE A 22 -7.36 5.54 -5.76
CA ILE A 22 -5.98 5.79 -6.14
C ILE A 22 -5.24 6.40 -4.95
N ASP A 23 -4.06 5.87 -4.65
CA ASP A 23 -3.22 6.37 -3.55
C ASP A 23 -1.76 5.92 -3.68
N GLU A 24 -0.87 6.64 -2.98
CA GLU A 24 0.56 6.38 -2.88
C GLU A 24 0.94 5.81 -1.51
N LYS A 25 1.70 4.70 -1.50
CA LYS A 25 2.22 4.09 -0.28
C LYS A 25 3.74 3.94 -0.30
N TRP A 26 4.37 4.30 0.81
CA TRP A 26 5.78 3.98 1.07
C TRP A 26 5.90 2.61 1.74
N PHE A 27 6.63 1.70 1.11
CA PHE A 27 7.02 0.42 1.68
C PHE A 27 8.48 0.48 2.14
N ASN A 28 8.73 -0.01 3.35
CA ASN A 28 10.07 -0.02 3.96
C ASN A 28 10.70 -1.40 3.76
N LEU A 29 11.99 -1.43 3.43
CA LEU A 29 12.76 -2.67 3.28
C LEU A 29 12.71 -3.54 4.54
N THR A 30 12.77 -2.92 5.72
CA THR A 30 12.68 -3.59 7.02
C THR A 30 11.70 -2.88 7.95
N LYS A 31 11.18 -3.60 8.95
CA LYS A 31 10.34 -3.00 10.01
C LYS A 31 11.14 -1.99 10.83
N GLN A 32 10.46 -0.94 11.30
CA GLN A 32 11.10 0.07 12.16
C GLN A 32 11.45 -0.48 13.55
N SER A 33 10.62 -1.37 14.07
CA SER A 33 10.79 -2.10 15.33
C SER A 33 10.18 -3.48 15.16
N GLU A 34 10.87 -4.51 15.66
CA GLU A 34 10.39 -5.88 15.71
C GLU A 34 10.78 -6.48 17.06
N THR A 35 9.87 -7.24 17.65
CA THR A 35 10.07 -7.89 18.96
C THR A 35 10.30 -9.37 18.71
N TYR A 36 11.38 -9.91 19.26
CA TYR A 36 11.74 -11.32 19.15
C TYR A 36 11.63 -11.98 20.52
N TYR A 37 11.08 -13.19 20.56
CA TYR A 37 11.21 -14.09 21.70
C TYR A 37 12.40 -15.00 21.42
N LEU A 38 13.42 -14.93 22.27
CA LEU A 38 14.65 -15.69 22.13
C LEU A 38 14.75 -16.73 23.24
N LEU A 39 15.32 -17.88 22.92
CA LEU A 39 15.74 -18.83 23.95
C LEU A 39 16.94 -18.28 24.73
N PRO A 40 17.19 -18.74 25.99
CA PRO A 40 18.26 -18.20 26.83
C PRO A 40 19.67 -18.26 26.22
N ASP A 41 19.88 -19.22 25.32
CA ASP A 41 21.12 -19.56 24.63
C ASP A 41 21.16 -19.11 23.15
N GLU A 42 20.10 -18.47 22.66
CA GLU A 42 20.03 -17.96 21.29
C GLU A 42 20.67 -16.57 21.20
N GLU A 43 21.46 -16.33 20.15
CA GLU A 43 22.09 -15.03 19.92
C GLU A 43 21.06 -13.96 19.51
N ASP A 44 21.28 -12.73 19.97
CA ASP A 44 20.39 -11.62 19.62
C ASP A 44 20.41 -11.37 18.09
N PRO A 45 19.24 -11.18 17.46
CA PRO A 45 19.17 -11.02 16.02
C PRO A 45 19.92 -9.76 15.57
N LEU A 46 20.77 -9.92 14.55
CA LEU A 46 21.58 -8.82 14.03
C LEU A 46 20.72 -7.85 13.22
N ARG A 47 20.70 -6.58 13.62
CA ARG A 47 20.11 -5.49 12.83
C ARG A 47 21.19 -4.56 12.27
N THR A 48 21.24 -4.44 10.95
CA THR A 48 22.25 -3.63 10.24
C THR A 48 21.87 -2.15 10.06
N CYS A 49 20.62 -1.78 10.35
CA CYS A 49 20.12 -0.40 10.26
C CYS A 49 19.87 0.21 11.64
N THR A 50 20.61 1.26 11.99
CA THR A 50 20.57 1.93 13.30
C THR A 50 19.47 2.97 13.46
N SER A 51 18.99 3.57 12.35
CA SER A 51 17.97 4.63 12.37
C SER A 51 16.91 4.40 11.31
N LYS A 52 15.66 4.72 11.65
CA LYS A 52 14.50 4.66 10.73
C LYS A 52 14.67 5.50 9.45
N HIS A 53 15.58 6.46 9.48
CA HIS A 53 15.89 7.35 8.34
C HIS A 53 16.78 6.68 7.29
N PHE A 54 17.51 5.61 7.66
CA PHE A 54 18.40 4.87 6.75
C PHE A 54 17.77 3.60 6.19
N ILE A 55 16.53 3.30 6.57
CA ILE A 55 15.80 2.16 5.99
C ILE A 55 15.47 2.53 4.56
N GLY A 56 15.93 1.72 3.60
CA GLY A 56 15.56 1.85 2.19
C GLY A 56 14.04 1.80 2.03
N LYS A 57 13.49 2.67 1.19
CA LYS A 57 12.05 2.77 0.94
C LYS A 57 11.79 2.87 -0.54
N VAL A 58 10.67 2.30 -0.94
CA VAL A 58 10.13 2.43 -2.30
C VAL A 58 8.70 2.91 -2.16
N MET A 59 8.32 3.88 -2.99
CA MET A 59 6.94 4.35 -3.10
C MET A 59 6.20 3.55 -4.17
N PHE A 60 4.90 3.39 -4.00
CA PHE A 60 4.03 2.64 -4.87
C PHE A 60 2.78 3.47 -5.10
N LEU A 61 2.38 3.67 -6.35
CA LEU A 61 1.10 4.27 -6.71
C LEU A 61 0.17 3.14 -7.16
N VAL A 62 -1.06 3.12 -6.67
CA VAL A 62 -1.96 1.98 -6.90
C VAL A 62 -3.36 2.49 -7.26
N ALA A 63 -4.01 1.85 -8.24
CA ALA A 63 -5.37 2.18 -8.67
C ALA A 63 -6.31 0.95 -8.60
N ILE A 64 -7.03 0.80 -7.49
CA ILE A 64 -7.90 -0.36 -7.25
C ILE A 64 -9.36 0.01 -7.42
N ALA A 65 -10.09 -0.86 -8.11
CA ALA A 65 -11.54 -0.88 -8.05
C ALA A 65 -12.03 -2.23 -7.52
N ARG A 66 -13.31 -2.27 -7.13
CA ARG A 66 -13.99 -3.49 -6.70
C ARG A 66 -13.85 -4.60 -7.77
N PRO A 67 -13.66 -5.88 -7.37
CA PRO A 67 -13.53 -6.97 -8.33
C PRO A 67 -14.83 -7.10 -9.09
N ARG A 68 -14.72 -7.23 -10.41
CA ARG A 68 -15.81 -7.63 -11.29
C ARG A 68 -15.27 -8.85 -12.01
N PHE A 69 -15.95 -9.97 -11.90
CA PHE A 69 -15.46 -11.27 -12.36
C PHE A 69 -14.97 -11.19 -13.82
N ASP A 70 -13.65 -11.21 -14.00
CA ASP A 70 -13.02 -11.72 -15.21
C ASP A 70 -12.15 -12.92 -14.81
N ALA A 71 -11.93 -13.84 -15.75
CA ALA A 71 -11.14 -15.05 -15.50
C ALA A 71 -9.63 -14.79 -15.60
N GLN A 72 -9.21 -13.52 -15.83
CA GLN A 72 -7.86 -13.15 -16.23
C GLN A 72 -7.10 -12.31 -15.18
N GLY A 73 -7.77 -11.74 -14.18
CA GLY A 73 -7.11 -10.98 -13.13
C GLY A 73 -6.49 -9.65 -13.63
N GLY A 74 -6.16 -8.78 -12.69
CA GLY A 74 -5.48 -7.51 -13.00
C GLY A 74 -4.10 -7.74 -13.62
N THR A 75 -3.64 -6.80 -14.45
CA THR A 75 -2.29 -6.83 -15.05
C THR A 75 -1.42 -5.81 -14.32
N LEU A 76 -0.22 -6.24 -13.90
CA LEU A 76 0.79 -5.38 -13.29
C LEU A 76 1.62 -4.69 -14.38
N GLU A 77 1.86 -3.38 -14.23
CA GLU A 77 2.88 -2.68 -15.02
C GLU A 77 3.91 -2.01 -14.09
N THR A 78 5.20 -2.33 -14.23
CA THR A 78 6.25 -1.75 -13.37
C THR A 78 6.96 -0.62 -14.11
N LYS A 79 6.91 0.62 -13.57
CA LYS A 79 7.69 1.74 -14.09
C LYS A 79 8.53 2.42 -13.02
N SER A 80 9.80 2.68 -13.33
CA SER A 80 10.63 3.53 -12.49
C SER A 80 10.26 4.98 -12.72
N ILE A 81 9.65 5.64 -11.74
CA ILE A 81 9.46 7.10 -11.76
C ILE A 81 10.26 7.73 -10.64
N THR A 82 11.17 8.62 -11.02
CA THR A 82 12.12 9.27 -10.11
C THR A 82 11.46 10.31 -9.19
N LYS A 83 10.30 10.85 -9.57
CA LYS A 83 9.57 11.86 -8.81
C LYS A 83 8.06 11.70 -9.01
N VAL A 84 7.31 11.75 -7.92
CA VAL A 84 5.84 11.88 -7.98
C VAL A 84 5.49 13.32 -7.65
N ASP A 85 4.97 14.01 -8.64
CA ASP A 85 4.41 15.34 -8.56
C ASP A 85 3.11 15.41 -9.37
N ARG A 86 2.49 16.59 -9.41
CA ARG A 86 1.20 16.79 -10.07
C ARG A 86 1.20 16.39 -11.53
N ASP A 87 2.27 16.69 -12.26
CA ASP A 87 2.35 16.39 -13.70
C ASP A 87 2.57 14.90 -13.94
N THR A 88 3.34 14.25 -13.05
CA THR A 88 3.49 12.79 -13.04
C THR A 88 2.15 12.11 -12.78
N MET A 89 1.41 12.53 -11.76
CA MET A 89 0.08 12.00 -11.44
C MET A 89 -0.89 12.20 -12.61
N ARG A 90 -0.90 13.38 -13.23
CA ARG A 90 -1.72 13.63 -14.42
C ARG A 90 -1.37 12.67 -15.56
N THR A 91 -0.09 12.54 -15.88
CA THR A 91 0.39 11.69 -16.99
C THR A 91 0.06 10.23 -16.74
N TYR A 92 0.17 9.78 -15.49
CA TYR A 92 -0.24 8.45 -15.06
C TYR A 92 -1.75 8.23 -15.27
N LEU A 93 -2.59 9.13 -14.75
CA LEU A 93 -4.03 9.02 -14.89
C LEU A 93 -4.46 8.97 -16.36
N ILE A 94 -3.93 9.87 -17.19
CA ILE A 94 -4.27 9.96 -18.62
C ILE A 94 -3.70 8.79 -19.43
N GLY A 95 -2.42 8.48 -19.26
CA GLY A 95 -1.70 7.55 -20.10
C GLY A 95 -1.92 6.08 -19.73
N LYS A 96 -2.42 5.81 -18.52
CA LYS A 96 -2.47 4.45 -17.96
C LYS A 96 -3.81 4.09 -17.36
N VAL A 97 -4.34 4.93 -16.47
CA VAL A 97 -5.63 4.64 -15.82
C VAL A 97 -6.78 4.70 -16.82
N LEU A 98 -6.89 5.76 -17.64
CA LEU A 98 -7.98 5.88 -18.62
C LEU A 98 -8.01 4.72 -19.64
N PRO A 99 -6.90 4.34 -20.30
CA PRO A 99 -6.89 3.18 -21.20
C PRO A 99 -7.29 1.88 -20.50
N ALA A 100 -6.78 1.63 -19.30
CA ALA A 100 -7.10 0.40 -18.56
C ALA A 100 -8.58 0.34 -18.13
N ILE A 101 -9.17 1.47 -17.75
CA ILE A 101 -10.62 1.56 -17.53
C ILE A 101 -11.35 1.21 -18.83
N LYS A 102 -11.00 1.83 -19.96
CA LYS A 102 -11.67 1.55 -21.23
C LYS A 102 -11.62 0.08 -21.64
N GLU A 103 -10.49 -0.58 -21.39
CA GLU A 103 -10.28 -1.98 -21.75
C GLU A 103 -11.02 -2.94 -20.81
N LYS A 104 -10.94 -2.71 -19.50
CA LYS A 104 -11.36 -3.69 -18.46
C LYS A 104 -12.70 -3.37 -17.81
N TRP A 105 -13.21 -2.15 -17.98
CA TRP A 105 -14.46 -1.74 -17.32
C TRP A 105 -15.68 -2.41 -17.98
N PRO A 106 -16.61 -3.01 -17.21
CA PRO A 106 -17.78 -3.65 -17.76
C PRO A 106 -18.62 -2.71 -18.61
N ARG A 107 -18.93 -3.14 -19.84
CA ARG A 107 -19.70 -2.32 -20.80
C ARG A 107 -21.09 -1.95 -20.30
N GLU A 108 -21.69 -2.81 -19.48
CA GLU A 108 -23.00 -2.60 -18.86
C GLU A 108 -23.03 -1.41 -17.88
N ASP A 109 -21.88 -1.09 -17.27
CA ASP A 109 -21.73 -0.04 -16.28
C ASP A 109 -21.19 1.28 -16.84
N LEU A 110 -20.76 1.30 -18.10
CA LEU A 110 -20.31 2.53 -18.80
C LEU A 110 -21.41 3.60 -18.92
N ARG A 111 -22.67 3.26 -18.61
CA ARG A 111 -23.79 4.21 -18.56
C ARG A 111 -23.84 5.04 -17.28
N SER A 112 -23.05 4.69 -16.28
CA SER A 112 -22.98 5.39 -15.01
C SER A 112 -21.66 6.15 -14.88
N PRO A 113 -21.65 7.30 -14.20
CA PRO A 113 -20.42 8.02 -13.92
C PRO A 113 -19.48 7.16 -13.07
N ILE A 114 -18.21 7.11 -13.47
CA ILE A 114 -17.12 6.46 -12.75
C ILE A 114 -16.45 7.53 -11.88
N PHE A 115 -16.27 7.24 -10.60
CA PHE A 115 -15.59 8.11 -9.67
C PHE A 115 -14.18 7.61 -9.40
N ILE A 116 -13.20 8.48 -9.55
CA ILE A 116 -11.84 8.22 -9.08
C ILE A 116 -11.66 8.97 -7.76
N GLN A 117 -11.45 8.24 -6.68
CA GLN A 117 -11.17 8.78 -5.35
C GLN A 117 -9.67 8.82 -5.13
N GLN A 118 -9.15 10.01 -4.86
CA GLN A 118 -7.77 10.29 -4.45
C GLN A 118 -7.76 10.99 -3.08
N ASP A 119 -6.61 11.08 -2.44
CA ASP A 119 -6.46 11.86 -1.20
C ASP A 119 -6.27 13.37 -1.51
N ASN A 120 -5.98 14.19 -0.49
CA ASN A 120 -5.73 15.64 -0.66
C ASN A 120 -4.25 16.01 -0.70
N ALA A 121 -3.35 15.04 -0.90
CA ALA A 121 -1.93 15.28 -0.94
C ALA A 121 -1.57 16.17 -2.13
N ARG A 122 -0.44 16.88 -1.98
CA ARG A 122 0.06 17.84 -2.96
C ARG A 122 0.25 17.32 -4.40
N PRO A 123 0.62 16.04 -4.66
CA PRO A 123 0.82 15.56 -6.03
C PRO A 123 -0.49 15.26 -6.76
N HIS A 124 -1.65 15.36 -6.13
CA HIS A 124 -2.91 15.13 -6.83
C HIS A 124 -3.32 16.30 -7.73
N ILE A 125 -4.01 15.96 -8.81
CA ILE A 125 -4.62 16.93 -9.72
C ILE A 125 -5.97 17.40 -9.17
N GLY A 126 -6.38 18.60 -9.55
CA GLY A 126 -7.68 19.14 -9.16
C GLY A 126 -8.83 18.34 -9.78
N LYS A 127 -10.01 18.40 -9.16
CA LYS A 127 -11.21 17.67 -9.63
C LYS A 127 -11.60 17.98 -11.07
N ASN A 128 -11.28 19.19 -11.52
CA ASN A 128 -11.61 19.72 -12.85
C ASN A 128 -10.34 19.99 -13.68
N ASP A 129 -9.30 19.15 -13.55
CA ASP A 129 -8.08 19.30 -14.36
C ASP A 129 -8.41 19.16 -15.87
N ASP A 130 -8.18 20.23 -16.63
CA ASP A 130 -8.63 20.34 -18.03
C ASP A 130 -8.08 19.21 -18.91
N ALA A 131 -6.80 18.89 -18.76
CA ALA A 131 -6.13 17.87 -19.55
C ALA A 131 -6.68 16.47 -19.25
N PHE A 132 -6.94 16.18 -17.97
CA PHE A 132 -7.58 14.92 -17.58
C PHE A 132 -9.02 14.82 -18.13
N CYS A 133 -9.82 15.87 -17.97
CA CYS A 133 -11.20 15.91 -18.46
C CYS A 133 -11.28 15.73 -19.99
N GLN A 134 -10.40 16.41 -20.74
CA GLN A 134 -10.33 16.26 -22.20
C GLN A 134 -9.94 14.85 -22.62
N ALA A 135 -8.98 14.22 -21.92
CA ALA A 135 -8.58 12.85 -22.20
C ALA A 135 -9.71 11.86 -21.91
N ALA A 136 -10.40 11.99 -20.77
CA ALA A 136 -11.54 11.14 -20.42
C ALA A 136 -12.67 11.25 -21.46
N LEU A 137 -12.98 12.49 -21.89
CA LEU A 137 -13.98 12.74 -22.94
C LEU A 137 -13.59 12.10 -24.27
N LYS A 138 -12.31 12.18 -24.67
CA LYS A 138 -11.79 11.57 -25.90
C LYS A 138 -11.93 10.05 -25.87
N GLU A 139 -11.76 9.43 -24.71
CA GLU A 139 -11.96 7.99 -24.52
C GLU A 139 -13.44 7.60 -24.42
N GLY A 140 -14.36 8.57 -24.36
CA GLY A 140 -15.80 8.35 -24.23
C GLY A 140 -16.21 7.91 -22.83
N LEU A 141 -15.41 8.24 -21.81
CA LEU A 141 -15.63 7.84 -20.43
C LEU A 141 -16.20 9.02 -19.62
N ASP A 142 -17.31 8.78 -18.91
CA ASP A 142 -17.84 9.72 -17.92
C ASP A 142 -17.13 9.48 -16.57
N ILE A 143 -16.01 10.17 -16.35
CA ILE A 143 -15.17 10.02 -15.15
C ILE A 143 -15.09 11.33 -14.36
N GLN A 144 -15.24 11.22 -13.04
CA GLN A 144 -15.16 12.34 -12.11
C GLN A 144 -14.11 12.08 -11.03
N LEU A 145 -13.22 13.05 -10.82
CA LEU A 145 -12.26 13.03 -9.73
C LEU A 145 -12.91 13.52 -8.43
N THR A 146 -12.70 12.76 -7.36
CA THR A 146 -13.19 13.03 -6.03
C THR A 146 -12.03 12.97 -5.06
N ASN A 147 -12.04 13.86 -4.08
CA ASN A 147 -11.01 13.90 -3.05
C ASN A 147 -11.61 13.37 -1.75
N GLN A 148 -10.80 12.68 -0.94
CA GLN A 148 -11.20 12.32 0.42
C GLN A 148 -11.50 13.58 1.25
N PRO A 149 -12.50 13.52 2.15
CA PRO A 149 -12.65 14.55 3.17
C PRO A 149 -11.40 14.62 4.08
N PRO A 150 -11.00 15.81 4.54
CA PRO A 150 -9.86 15.95 5.47
C PRO A 150 -10.03 15.08 6.72
N ASN A 151 -8.92 14.56 7.26
CA ASN A 151 -8.87 13.76 8.49
C ASN A 151 -9.81 12.54 8.50
N SER A 152 -9.96 11.85 7.35
CA SER A 152 -10.83 10.67 7.24
C SER A 152 -10.04 9.40 6.92
N PRO A 153 -9.06 8.98 7.75
CA PRO A 153 -8.26 7.79 7.50
C PRO A 153 -9.12 6.52 7.41
N ASP A 154 -10.24 6.48 8.14
CA ASP A 154 -11.21 5.38 8.14
C ASP A 154 -11.98 5.23 6.81
N LEU A 155 -11.79 6.17 5.86
CA LEU A 155 -12.42 6.16 4.54
C LEU A 155 -11.44 5.79 3.41
N ASN A 156 -10.18 5.49 3.74
CA ASN A 156 -9.21 4.99 2.76
C ASN A 156 -9.22 3.46 2.70
N VAL A 157 -9.98 2.90 1.74
CA VAL A 157 -10.06 1.45 1.53
C VAL A 157 -8.68 0.83 1.21
N LEU A 158 -7.77 1.61 0.62
CA LEU A 158 -6.44 1.14 0.26
C LEU A 158 -5.59 0.92 1.51
N ASP A 159 -5.56 1.89 2.44
CA ASP A 159 -4.84 1.74 3.70
C ASP A 159 -5.44 0.64 4.60
N LEU A 160 -6.76 0.60 4.74
CA LEU A 160 -7.45 -0.34 5.63
C LEU A 160 -7.37 -1.80 5.17
N GLY A 161 -7.32 -2.03 3.86
CA GLY A 161 -7.35 -3.37 3.28
C GLY A 161 -6.09 -3.72 2.54
N PHE A 162 -5.96 -3.18 1.33
CA PHE A 162 -4.98 -3.63 0.35
C PHE A 162 -3.53 -3.40 0.78
N PHE A 163 -3.15 -2.18 1.15
CA PHE A 163 -1.80 -1.87 1.58
C PHE A 163 -1.42 -2.62 2.86
N SER A 164 -2.35 -2.76 3.80
CA SER A 164 -2.12 -3.54 5.01
C SER A 164 -1.84 -5.02 4.70
N ALA A 165 -2.58 -5.61 3.76
CA ALA A 165 -2.37 -6.99 3.32
C ALA A 165 -1.02 -7.18 2.62
N ILE A 166 -0.71 -6.32 1.63
CA ILE A 166 0.58 -6.36 0.91
C ILE A 166 1.75 -6.11 1.87
N GLN A 167 1.59 -5.17 2.80
CA GLN A 167 2.59 -4.87 3.82
C GLN A 167 2.89 -6.08 4.70
N SER A 168 1.85 -6.79 5.14
CA SER A 168 1.99 -8.00 5.94
C SER A 168 2.69 -9.12 5.16
N LEU A 169 2.31 -9.34 3.90
CA LEU A 169 2.85 -10.41 3.06
C LEU A 169 4.34 -10.19 2.75
N HIS A 170 4.73 -8.99 2.33
CA HIS A 170 6.14 -8.75 1.99
C HIS A 170 7.05 -8.83 3.22
N TYR A 171 6.54 -8.54 4.44
CA TYR A 171 7.34 -8.69 5.66
C TYR A 171 7.65 -10.16 5.97
N GLN A 172 6.85 -11.10 5.47
CA GLN A 172 7.14 -12.54 5.60
C GLN A 172 8.26 -12.98 4.65
N GLU A 173 8.39 -12.34 3.48
CA GLU A 173 9.44 -12.65 2.48
C GLU A 173 10.84 -12.15 2.90
N ALA A 174 10.93 -11.24 3.88
CA ALA A 174 12.17 -10.69 4.44
C ALA A 174 13.20 -10.20 3.38
N PRO A 175 12.82 -9.25 2.49
CA PRO A 175 13.69 -8.77 1.43
C PRO A 175 14.94 -8.06 1.99
N ARG A 176 16.11 -8.31 1.37
CA ARG A 176 17.41 -7.78 1.81
C ARG A 176 17.89 -6.58 1.00
N ASN A 177 17.32 -6.36 -0.18
CA ASN A 177 17.62 -5.21 -1.04
C ASN A 177 16.35 -4.69 -1.72
N ILE A 178 16.48 -3.56 -2.42
CA ILE A 178 15.35 -2.88 -3.05
C ILE A 178 14.71 -3.73 -4.16
N ASP A 179 15.50 -4.46 -4.95
CA ASP A 179 14.97 -5.27 -6.04
C ASP A 179 14.19 -6.49 -5.49
N GLU A 180 14.69 -7.11 -4.41
CA GLU A 180 13.96 -8.14 -3.66
C GLU A 180 12.68 -7.59 -3.03
N LEU A 181 12.69 -6.35 -2.53
CA LEU A 181 11.49 -5.71 -2.00
C LEU A 181 10.43 -5.51 -3.09
N VAL A 182 10.84 -5.05 -4.27
CA VAL A 182 9.93 -4.91 -5.43
C VAL A 182 9.37 -6.26 -5.82
N ALA A 183 10.22 -7.28 -5.99
CA ALA A 183 9.79 -8.63 -6.34
C ALA A 183 8.85 -9.24 -5.28
N ALA A 184 9.09 -9.02 -3.99
CA ALA A 184 8.23 -9.50 -2.91
C ALA A 184 6.85 -8.82 -2.94
N ILE A 185 6.79 -7.53 -3.28
CA ILE A 185 5.53 -6.81 -3.41
C ILE A 185 4.77 -7.24 -4.67
N GLU A 186 5.45 -7.41 -5.80
CA GLU A 186 4.88 -7.95 -7.04
C GLU A 186 4.32 -9.37 -6.81
N LYS A 187 5.06 -10.23 -6.10
CA LYS A 187 4.60 -11.56 -5.69
C LYS A 187 3.38 -11.47 -4.78
N SER A 188 3.44 -10.65 -3.72
CA SER A 188 2.32 -10.46 -2.78
C SER A 188 1.04 -9.99 -3.48
N PHE A 189 1.19 -9.22 -4.55
CA PHE A 189 0.08 -8.81 -5.39
C PHE A 189 -0.51 -9.97 -6.19
N ASN A 190 0.33 -10.74 -6.88
CA ASN A 190 -0.13 -11.87 -7.69
C ASN A 190 -0.75 -12.97 -6.84
N ASP A 191 -0.22 -13.18 -5.63
CA ASP A 191 -0.76 -14.11 -4.64
C ASP A 191 -2.04 -13.58 -3.98
N PHE A 192 -2.33 -12.29 -4.13
CA PHE A 192 -3.58 -11.71 -3.62
C PHE A 192 -4.75 -12.33 -4.41
N PRO A 193 -5.68 -13.02 -3.73
CA PRO A 193 -6.63 -13.89 -4.40
C PRO A 193 -7.47 -13.12 -5.42
N ALA A 194 -7.46 -13.57 -6.69
CA ALA A 194 -8.12 -12.91 -7.83
C ALA A 194 -9.62 -12.64 -7.66
N GLY A 195 -10.29 -13.32 -6.72
CA GLY A 195 -11.65 -12.97 -6.27
C GLY A 195 -11.75 -11.61 -5.57
N LYS A 196 -10.62 -10.92 -5.35
CA LYS A 196 -10.50 -9.63 -4.66
C LYS A 196 -9.63 -8.63 -5.45
N SER A 197 -10.30 -7.91 -6.36
CA SER A 197 -10.23 -6.45 -6.56
C SER A 197 -8.92 -5.84 -7.04
N VAL A 198 -8.67 -5.80 -8.35
CA VAL A 198 -7.73 -4.83 -8.92
C VAL A 198 -8.02 -4.58 -10.41
N ILE A 199 -8.13 -3.32 -10.83
CA ILE A 199 -8.22 -2.95 -12.26
C ILE A 199 -6.84 -2.58 -12.83
N LEU A 200 -5.99 -1.90 -12.05
CA LEU A 200 -4.62 -1.54 -12.46
C LEU A 200 -3.72 -1.35 -11.22
N VAL A 201 -2.57 -2.02 -11.17
CA VAL A 201 -1.46 -1.60 -10.30
C VAL A 201 -0.30 -1.24 -11.17
N GLU A 202 0.15 0.01 -11.05
CA GLU A 202 1.36 0.43 -11.72
C GLU A 202 2.38 0.93 -10.71
N PHE A 203 3.48 0.21 -10.61
CA PHE A 203 4.54 0.49 -9.66
C PHE A 203 5.25 1.76 -10.05
N VAL A 204 5.48 2.63 -9.08
CA VAL A 204 6.13 3.93 -9.26
C VAL A 204 7.38 3.98 -8.38
N ARG A 205 8.47 3.35 -8.84
CA ARG A 205 9.70 3.21 -8.03
C ARG A 205 10.39 4.56 -7.82
N ARG A 206 10.18 5.17 -6.65
CA ARG A 206 11.06 6.22 -6.13
C ARG A 206 12.01 5.63 -5.09
N ASP A 207 13.24 5.39 -5.52
CA ASP A 207 14.32 5.03 -4.60
C ASP A 207 14.75 6.26 -3.81
N VAL A 208 14.72 6.16 -2.49
CA VAL A 208 15.54 7.03 -1.64
C VAL A 208 16.77 6.21 -1.26
N PRO A 209 17.98 6.54 -1.77
CA PRO A 209 19.18 5.82 -1.39
C PRO A 209 19.34 5.89 0.13
N PRO A 210 19.63 4.76 0.81
CA PRO A 210 19.97 4.83 2.22
C PRO A 210 21.22 5.69 2.36
N ALA A 211 21.16 6.75 3.17
CA ALA A 211 22.38 7.46 3.55
C ALA A 211 23.28 6.46 4.30
N GLN A 212 24.42 6.10 3.71
CA GLN A 212 25.35 5.13 4.28
C GLN A 212 25.95 5.67 5.58
N LYS A 213 25.47 5.16 6.72
CA LYS A 213 26.27 5.05 7.94
C LYS A 213 26.21 3.61 8.42
N VAL A 214 27.28 2.87 8.15
CA VAL A 214 27.50 1.53 8.67
C VAL A 214 27.91 1.69 10.14
N GLY A 215 27.07 1.19 11.05
CA GLY A 215 27.35 1.13 12.47
C GLY A 215 26.59 -0.05 13.08
N LEU A 216 27.30 -0.94 13.74
CA LEU A 216 26.79 -2.17 14.34
C LEU A 216 26.32 -1.87 15.77
N ILE A 217 25.04 -2.02 16.09
CA ILE A 217 24.57 -2.01 17.49
C ILE A 217 23.45 -3.05 17.66
N ALA A 218 23.57 -3.87 18.72
CA ALA A 218 22.72 -4.99 19.08
C ALA A 218 21.23 -4.62 19.26
N ALA A 219 20.35 -5.59 18.97
CA ALA A 219 18.91 -5.48 19.16
C ALA A 219 18.55 -5.18 20.63
N ARG A 220 17.48 -4.41 20.84
CA ARG A 220 16.93 -4.14 22.18
C ARG A 220 16.04 -5.33 22.56
N THR A 221 16.59 -6.28 23.32
CA THR A 221 15.88 -7.47 23.80
C THR A 221 15.32 -7.24 25.20
N ASP A 222 14.00 -7.19 25.33
CA ASP A 222 13.35 -7.24 26.65
C ASP A 222 13.36 -8.70 27.13
N ARG A 223 14.44 -9.11 27.79
CA ARG A 223 14.48 -10.40 28.50
C ARG A 223 13.56 -10.34 29.71
N LEU A 224 12.45 -11.06 29.66
CA LEU A 224 11.66 -11.37 30.85
C LEU A 224 12.56 -12.15 31.83
N ARG A 225 13.10 -11.47 32.86
CA ARG A 225 13.79 -12.14 33.95
C ARG A 225 12.76 -12.95 34.75
N GLY A 226 12.63 -14.23 34.41
CA GLY A 226 12.04 -15.21 35.31
C GLY A 226 12.86 -15.26 36.60
N GLN A 227 12.21 -14.97 37.73
CA GLN A 227 12.76 -15.16 39.06
C GLN A 227 13.01 -16.65 39.30
N ALA A 228 14.22 -17.15 39.06
CA ALA A 228 14.63 -18.48 39.51
C ALA A 228 16.16 -18.60 39.57
N ALA A 229 16.84 -17.85 40.44
CA ALA A 229 18.20 -18.14 40.87
C ALA A 229 18.58 -17.35 42.14
N ALA A 230 17.91 -17.64 43.26
CA ALA A 230 18.33 -17.17 44.57
C ALA A 230 18.22 -18.31 45.59
N THR A 231 18.95 -19.41 45.35
CA THR A 231 19.09 -20.50 46.33
C THR A 231 20.28 -21.42 46.00
N ALA A 232 21.48 -20.86 45.81
CA ALA A 232 22.70 -21.67 45.72
C ALA A 232 23.96 -20.87 46.11
N ALA A 233 23.95 -20.17 47.25
CA ALA A 233 25.14 -19.55 47.81
C ALA A 233 24.98 -19.26 49.32
N LYS A 234 24.73 -20.31 50.12
CA LYS A 234 24.85 -20.28 51.59
C LYS A 234 25.00 -21.69 52.14
N ALA A 235 26.00 -22.41 51.65
CA ALA A 235 26.45 -23.66 52.23
C ALA A 235 27.95 -23.81 51.95
N ASP A 236 28.74 -22.86 52.46
CA ASP A 236 30.15 -23.13 52.76
C ASP A 236 30.69 -22.00 53.65
N LYS A 237 30.50 -22.18 54.95
CA LYS A 237 31.25 -21.57 56.06
C LYS A 237 30.71 -22.15 57.36
N ALA A 238 31.26 -23.31 57.73
CA ALA A 238 31.36 -23.79 59.09
C ALA A 238 32.68 -24.57 59.19
#